data_AF-H2YRP2-F1
#
_entry.id   AF-H2YRP2-F1
#
_cell.length_a   1.000
_cell.length_b   1.000
_cell.length_c   1.000
_cell.angle_alpha   90.00
_cell.angle_beta   90.00
_cell.angle_gamma   90.00
#
_symmetry.space_group_name_H-M   'P 1'
#
loop_
_entity.id
_entity.type
_entity.pdbx_description
1 polymer ?
#
loop_
_entity_poly.entity_id
_entity_poly.type
_entity_poly.pdbx_seq_one_letter_code
_entity_poly.pdbx_strand_id
1 'polypeptide(L)'
;MTSLADEVPSAVNYHVTALTSADGNDGTSLTMLYQVRPGSCDRSFGIHVAECVDFPRSVINAAKRKAAELEDSYVTGNAEDGDGSDRRKVKLSGQRIVQDFLHSVKREKWNELSDSEAAAKLSELKRKATDAGNEYVDGILRGLKASN
;
A
#
# COMPACT_ATOMS: atom_id res chain seq x y z
N MET A 1 -2.99 1.95 -13.63
CA MET A 1 -3.05 2.65 -14.94
C MET A 1 -3.29 1.70 -16.12
N THR A 2 -3.55 0.41 -15.87
CA THR A 2 -3.69 -0.65 -16.88
C THR A 2 -5.09 -1.31 -16.88
N SER A 3 -6.01 -0.76 -16.08
CA SER A 3 -7.36 -1.30 -15.85
C SER A 3 -8.30 -1.22 -17.05
N LEU A 4 -7.95 -0.46 -18.08
CA LEU A 4 -8.77 -0.36 -19.30
C LEU A 4 -8.93 -1.71 -20.01
N ALA A 5 -7.91 -2.57 -19.93
CA ALA A 5 -7.96 -3.92 -20.50
C ALA A 5 -9.00 -4.83 -19.80
N ASP A 6 -9.43 -4.49 -18.59
CA ASP A 6 -10.48 -5.21 -17.87
C ASP A 6 -11.89 -4.84 -18.37
N GLU A 7 -12.03 -3.65 -18.98
CA GLU A 7 -13.32 -3.10 -19.43
C GLU A 7 -13.53 -3.25 -20.95
N VAL A 8 -12.44 -3.20 -21.73
CA VAL A 8 -12.47 -3.16 -23.19
C VAL A 8 -11.76 -4.39 -23.76
N PRO A 9 -12.48 -5.35 -24.40
CA PRO A 9 -11.89 -6.60 -24.87
C PRO A 9 -10.77 -6.46 -25.91
N SER A 10 -10.74 -5.34 -26.65
CA SER A 10 -9.70 -5.07 -27.65
C SER A 10 -8.46 -4.39 -27.06
N ALA A 11 -8.48 -3.96 -25.80
CA ALA A 11 -7.35 -3.35 -25.13
C ALA A 11 -6.51 -4.42 -24.43
N VAL A 12 -5.20 -4.47 -24.73
CA VAL A 12 -4.26 -5.42 -24.13
C VAL A 12 -3.03 -4.69 -23.60
N ASN A 13 -2.54 -5.10 -22.43
CA ASN A 13 -1.37 -4.50 -21.79
C ASN A 13 -0.07 -5.22 -22.22
N TYR A 14 0.96 -4.42 -22.49
CA TYR A 14 2.34 -4.87 -22.65
C TYR A 14 3.26 -3.91 -21.90
N HIS A 15 4.42 -4.39 -21.46
CA HIS A 15 5.42 -3.57 -20.79
C HIS A 15 6.84 -3.94 -21.24
N VAL A 16 7.81 -3.07 -20.96
CA VAL A 16 9.24 -3.31 -21.19
C VAL A 16 9.91 -3.62 -19.85
N THR A 17 10.79 -4.63 -19.81
CA THR A 17 11.44 -5.08 -18.57
C THR A 17 12.81 -4.43 -18.35
N ALA A 18 13.17 -4.23 -17.08
CA ALA A 18 14.48 -3.80 -16.64
C ALA A 18 14.94 -4.63 -15.42
N LEU A 19 16.26 -4.70 -15.19
CA LEU A 19 16.86 -5.30 -14.00
C LEU A 19 17.45 -4.20 -13.11
N THR A 20 17.22 -4.33 -11.80
CA THR A 20 17.90 -3.51 -10.79
C THR A 20 18.97 -4.35 -10.11
N SER A 21 20.15 -3.76 -9.92
CA SER A 21 21.22 -4.36 -9.13
C SER A 21 21.64 -3.40 -8.03
N ALA A 22 21.76 -3.94 -6.83
CA ALA A 22 22.34 -3.27 -5.68
C ALA A 22 23.67 -3.95 -5.37
N ASP A 23 24.63 -3.83 -6.29
CA ASP A 23 25.93 -4.46 -6.07
C ASP A 23 26.82 -3.54 -5.24
N GLY A 24 27.36 -4.11 -4.17
CA GLY A 24 28.08 -3.41 -3.12
C GLY A 24 29.40 -2.83 -3.61
N ASN A 25 29.36 -1.60 -4.11
CA ASN A 25 30.36 -0.54 -3.95
C ASN A 25 30.07 0.68 -4.86
N ASP A 26 29.30 0.50 -5.96
CA ASP A 26 29.12 1.52 -7.01
C ASP A 26 27.68 2.06 -7.17
N GLY A 27 26.82 1.85 -6.18
CA GLY A 27 25.46 2.41 -6.16
C GLY A 27 24.40 1.57 -6.87
N THR A 28 23.14 2.01 -6.80
CA THR A 28 22.00 1.35 -7.44
C THR A 28 22.12 1.49 -8.96
N SER A 29 22.04 0.38 -9.71
CA SER A 29 22.04 0.40 -11.18
C SER A 29 20.74 -0.14 -11.77
N LEU A 30 20.35 0.41 -12.93
CA LEU A 30 19.15 0.03 -13.68
C LEU A 30 19.55 -0.35 -15.12
N THR A 31 19.40 -1.63 -15.47
CA THR A 31 19.70 -2.15 -16.81
C THR A 31 18.41 -2.38 -17.59
N MET A 32 18.22 -1.66 -18.70
CA MET A 32 17.09 -1.88 -19.61
C MET A 32 17.32 -3.16 -20.42
N LEU A 33 16.37 -4.11 -20.39
CA LEU A 33 16.48 -5.34 -21.18
C LEU A 33 15.94 -5.18 -22.60
N TYR A 34 15.23 -4.07 -22.87
CA TYR A 34 14.54 -3.81 -24.14
C TYR A 34 13.60 -4.95 -24.58
N GLN A 35 13.18 -5.80 -23.65
CA GLN A 35 12.29 -6.92 -23.89
C GLN A 35 10.86 -6.50 -23.63
N VAL A 36 9.99 -6.65 -24.63
CA VAL A 36 8.54 -6.46 -24.48
C VAL A 36 7.91 -7.74 -23.94
N ARG A 37 7.10 -7.63 -22.89
CA ARG A 37 6.36 -8.74 -22.28
C ARG A 37 4.87 -8.40 -22.18
N PRO A 38 3.98 -9.41 -22.32
CA PRO A 38 2.55 -9.20 -22.08
C PRO A 38 2.29 -8.83 -20.62
N GLY A 39 1.16 -8.17 -20.37
CA GLY A 39 0.73 -7.75 -19.04
C GLY A 39 1.28 -6.40 -18.60
N SER A 40 0.86 -5.96 -17.42
CA SER A 40 1.31 -4.72 -16.77
C SER A 40 2.63 -4.94 -16.02
N CYS A 41 3.43 -3.88 -15.89
CA CYS A 41 4.60 -3.90 -15.01
C CYS A 41 4.16 -3.83 -13.54
N ASP A 42 4.73 -4.69 -12.70
CA ASP A 42 4.42 -4.83 -11.26
C ASP A 42 5.15 -3.79 -10.39
N ARG A 43 6.19 -3.14 -10.93
CA ARG A 43 7.07 -2.24 -10.17
C ARG A 43 7.33 -0.95 -10.93
N SER A 44 7.42 0.15 -10.18
CA SER A 44 7.88 1.44 -10.71
C SER A 44 9.37 1.63 -10.41
N PHE A 45 10.13 2.10 -11.40
CA PHE A 45 11.58 2.32 -11.27
C PHE A 45 11.98 3.76 -10.94
N GLY A 46 11.02 4.67 -10.73
CA GLY A 46 11.30 6.11 -10.55
C GLY A 46 12.28 6.43 -9.41
N ILE A 47 12.12 5.79 -8.24
CA ILE A 47 13.04 5.97 -7.12
C ILE A 47 14.43 5.38 -7.43
N HIS A 48 14.49 4.23 -8.13
CA HIS A 48 15.75 3.62 -8.54
C HIS A 48 16.51 4.53 -9.53
N VAL A 49 15.80 5.16 -10.47
CA VAL A 49 16.38 6.15 -11.38
C VAL A 49 16.93 7.35 -10.59
N ALA A 50 16.17 7.87 -9.62
CA ALA A 50 16.62 8.98 -8.78
C ALA A 50 17.88 8.63 -7.97
N GLU A 51 18.02 7.38 -7.51
CA GLU A 51 19.25 6.88 -6.89
C GLU A 51 20.42 6.81 -7.88
N CYS A 52 20.18 6.38 -9.13
CA CYS A 52 21.22 6.31 -10.17
C CYS A 52 21.80 7.68 -10.55
N VAL A 53 21.04 8.77 -10.34
CA VAL A 53 21.46 10.15 -10.63
C VAL A 53 21.81 10.95 -9.36
N ASP A 54 22.15 10.25 -8.28
CA ASP A 54 22.65 10.81 -7.02
C ASP A 54 21.75 11.89 -6.39
N PHE A 55 20.43 11.70 -6.44
CA PHE A 55 19.54 12.58 -5.67
C PHE A 55 19.88 12.54 -4.17
N PRO A 56 19.72 13.66 -3.44
CA PRO A 56 20.03 13.69 -2.02
C PRO A 56 19.29 12.58 -1.25
N ARG A 57 20.01 11.89 -0.35
CA ARG A 57 19.44 10.78 0.45
C ARG A 57 18.16 11.18 1.21
N SER A 58 18.06 12.42 1.66
CA SER A 58 16.85 12.94 2.31
C SER A 58 15.64 12.93 1.38
N VAL A 59 15.82 13.26 0.10
CA VAL A 59 14.78 13.25 -0.94
C VAL A 59 14.39 11.82 -1.28
N ILE A 60 15.37 10.93 -1.49
CA ILE A 60 15.11 9.50 -1.74
C ILE A 60 14.30 8.88 -0.59
N ASN A 61 14.71 9.13 0.67
CA ASN A 61 14.01 8.60 1.83
C ASN A 61 12.59 9.16 1.96
N ALA A 62 12.39 10.45 1.68
CA ALA A 62 11.06 11.04 1.67
C ALA A 62 10.17 10.43 0.57
N ALA A 63 10.73 10.21 -0.63
CA ALA A 63 10.03 9.56 -1.73
C ALA A 63 9.67 8.11 -1.42
N LYS A 64 10.59 7.33 -0.83
CA LYS A 64 10.33 5.94 -0.39
C LYS A 64 9.20 5.87 0.64
N ARG A 65 9.22 6.73 1.66
CA ARG A 65 8.14 6.82 2.64
C ARG A 65 6.82 7.16 1.97
N LYS A 66 6.81 8.15 1.07
CA LYS A 66 5.59 8.56 0.39
C LYS A 66 5.04 7.50 -0.57
N ALA A 67 5.92 6.77 -1.26
CA ALA A 67 5.54 5.65 -2.11
C ALA A 67 4.89 4.54 -1.29
N ALA A 68 5.47 4.17 -0.14
CA ALA A 68 4.89 3.16 0.75
C ALA A 68 3.48 3.57 1.25
N GLU A 69 3.28 4.83 1.61
CA GLU A 69 1.96 5.37 1.99
C GLU A 69 0.92 5.24 0.85
N LEU A 70 1.35 5.40 -0.41
CA LEU A 70 0.46 5.42 -1.57
C LEU A 70 0.22 4.02 -2.14
N GLU A 71 1.20 3.11 -2.11
CA GLU A 71 1.06 1.73 -2.59
C GLU A 71 -0.01 0.96 -1.80
N ASP A 72 -0.16 1.23 -0.49
CA ASP A 72 -1.28 0.73 0.32
C ASP A 72 -2.64 1.17 -0.22
N SER A 73 -2.71 2.32 -0.90
CA SER A 73 -3.92 2.79 -1.57
C SER A 73 -4.16 2.08 -2.92
N TYR A 74 -3.10 1.59 -3.58
CA TYR A 74 -3.13 1.03 -4.95
C TYR A 74 -3.12 -0.51 -5.05
N VAL A 75 -3.42 -1.28 -4.00
CA VAL A 75 -3.66 -2.76 -4.10
C VAL A 75 -4.97 -3.09 -4.85
N THR A 76 -5.16 -2.49 -6.01
CA THR A 76 -6.13 -2.78 -7.06
C THR A 76 -5.35 -2.93 -8.37
N GLY A 77 -4.43 -3.90 -8.42
CA GLY A 77 -3.63 -4.17 -9.61
C GLY A 77 -2.95 -5.54 -9.57
N ASN A 78 -3.69 -6.55 -10.00
CA ASN A 78 -3.33 -7.89 -10.46
C ASN A 78 -1.92 -8.44 -10.11
N ALA A 79 -1.91 -9.39 -9.17
CA ALA A 79 -0.90 -10.45 -9.14
C ALA A 79 -1.39 -11.59 -10.05
N GLU A 80 -0.67 -11.85 -11.15
CA GLU A 80 -0.76 -13.11 -11.87
C GLU A 80 0.07 -14.14 -11.11
N ASP A 81 -0.60 -14.90 -10.24
CA ASP A 81 -0.38 -16.33 -9.96
C ASP A 81 -1.19 -16.69 -8.70
N GLY A 82 -2.42 -17.17 -8.89
CA GLY A 82 -3.28 -17.73 -7.84
C GLY A 82 -3.81 -16.72 -6.81
N ASP A 83 -5.12 -16.76 -6.57
CA ASP A 83 -5.75 -16.18 -5.36
C ASP A 83 -5.73 -14.63 -5.18
N GLY A 84 -5.67 -13.86 -6.27
CA GLY A 84 -5.82 -12.39 -6.23
C GLY A 84 -7.23 -11.90 -5.83
N SER A 85 -8.25 -12.76 -6.02
CA SER A 85 -9.65 -12.48 -5.66
C SER A 85 -9.83 -12.33 -4.15
N ASP A 86 -9.30 -13.26 -3.36
CA ASP A 86 -9.59 -13.30 -1.94
C ASP A 86 -8.81 -12.23 -1.18
N ARG A 87 -7.57 -11.92 -1.59
CA ARG A 87 -6.84 -10.75 -1.08
C ARG A 87 -7.60 -9.43 -1.31
N ARG A 88 -8.21 -9.26 -2.48
CA ARG A 88 -9.03 -8.05 -2.77
C ARG A 88 -10.27 -7.98 -1.88
N LYS A 89 -10.94 -9.11 -1.65
CA LYS A 89 -12.10 -9.18 -0.73
C LYS A 89 -11.71 -8.90 0.72
N VAL A 90 -10.58 -9.45 1.19
CA VAL A 90 -10.04 -9.20 2.54
C VAL A 90 -9.70 -7.72 2.71
N LYS A 91 -9.10 -7.09 1.70
CA LYS A 91 -8.82 -5.64 1.72
C LYS A 91 -10.10 -4.80 1.78
N LEU A 92 -11.09 -5.09 0.93
CA LEU A 92 -12.36 -4.36 0.90
C LEU A 92 -13.14 -4.49 2.22
N SER A 93 -13.19 -5.69 2.81
CA SER A 93 -13.81 -5.89 4.12
C SER A 93 -13.03 -5.18 5.23
N GLY A 94 -11.69 -5.20 5.17
CA GLY A 94 -10.83 -4.44 6.08
C GLY A 94 -11.05 -2.93 6.00
N GLN A 95 -11.15 -2.37 4.80
CA GLN A 95 -11.47 -0.95 4.58
C GLN A 95 -12.81 -0.57 5.18
N ARG A 96 -13.82 -1.44 5.05
CA ARG A 96 -15.14 -1.23 5.65
C ARG A 96 -15.08 -1.22 7.18
N ILE A 97 -14.33 -2.13 7.80
CA ILE A 97 -14.11 -2.15 9.26
C ILE A 97 -13.47 -0.84 9.73
N VAL A 98 -12.44 -0.37 9.03
CA VAL A 98 -11.77 0.90 9.36
C VAL A 98 -12.75 2.08 9.21
N GLN A 99 -13.55 2.09 8.15
CA GLN A 99 -14.55 3.13 7.94
C GLN A 99 -15.62 3.14 9.05
N ASP A 100 -16.13 1.98 9.44
CA ASP A 100 -17.13 1.84 10.51
C ASP A 100 -16.56 2.26 11.87
N PHE A 101 -15.29 1.94 12.14
CA PHE A 101 -14.56 2.44 13.31
C PHE A 101 -14.46 3.97 13.31
N LEU A 102 -14.00 4.58 12.20
CA LEU A 102 -13.87 6.04 12.09
C LEU A 102 -15.22 6.76 12.20
N HIS A 103 -16.28 6.21 11.61
CA HIS A 103 -17.64 6.72 11.76
C HIS A 103 -18.13 6.64 13.21
N SER A 104 -17.85 5.53 13.90
CA SER A 104 -18.21 5.36 15.31
C SER A 104 -17.46 6.36 16.18
N VAL A 105 -16.16 6.58 15.93
CA VAL A 105 -15.36 7.58 16.63
C VAL A 105 -15.90 8.99 16.37
N LYS A 106 -16.19 9.34 15.11
CA LYS A 106 -16.68 10.68 14.76
C LYS A 106 -18.03 11.03 15.38
N ARG A 107 -18.90 10.03 15.60
CA ARG A 107 -20.25 10.24 16.16
C ARG A 107 -20.24 10.45 17.67
N GLU A 108 -19.21 10.00 18.37
CA GLU A 108 -19.11 10.17 19.82
C GLU A 108 -18.81 11.61 20.20
N LYS A 109 -19.42 12.04 21.31
CA LYS A 109 -19.23 13.38 21.86
C LYS A 109 -18.08 13.38 22.87
N TRP A 110 -16.86 13.39 22.37
CA TRP A 110 -15.64 13.33 23.18
C TRP A 110 -15.54 14.45 24.22
N ASN A 111 -16.06 15.65 23.91
CA ASN A 111 -16.01 16.81 24.80
C ASN A 111 -16.92 16.68 26.04
N GLU A 112 -17.86 15.73 26.04
CA GLU A 112 -18.77 15.49 27.17
C GLU A 112 -18.27 14.35 28.09
N LEU A 113 -17.13 13.72 27.76
CA LEU A 113 -16.57 12.57 28.49
C LEU A 113 -15.36 12.99 29.32
N SER A 114 -15.16 12.35 30.46
CA SER A 114 -13.88 12.45 31.18
C SER A 114 -12.78 11.68 30.44
N ASP A 115 -11.51 12.02 30.68
CA ASP A 115 -10.36 11.35 30.05
C ASP A 115 -10.38 9.83 30.24
N SER A 116 -10.80 9.36 31.42
CA SER A 116 -10.91 7.93 31.74
C SER A 116 -12.02 7.25 30.93
N GLU A 117 -13.17 7.90 30.75
CA GLU A 117 -14.30 7.37 29.98
C GLU A 117 -14.02 7.39 28.49
N ALA A 118 -13.38 8.45 27.99
CA ALA A 118 -12.93 8.57 26.62
C ALA A 118 -11.91 7.48 26.28
N ALA A 119 -10.92 7.23 27.15
CA ALA A 119 -9.92 6.17 26.98
C ALA A 119 -10.56 4.77 26.99
N ALA A 120 -11.52 4.52 27.89
CA ALA A 120 -12.25 3.27 27.94
C ALA A 120 -13.08 3.04 26.66
N LYS A 121 -13.85 4.03 26.20
CA LYS A 121 -14.63 3.96 24.95
C LYS A 121 -13.74 3.75 23.73
N LEU A 122 -12.63 4.48 23.62
CA LEU A 122 -11.70 4.33 22.50
C LEU A 122 -11.08 2.93 22.49
N SER A 123 -10.72 2.40 23.65
CA SER A 123 -10.20 1.04 23.80
C SER A 123 -11.24 -0.01 23.38
N GLU A 124 -12.51 0.20 23.71
CA GLU A 124 -13.61 -0.68 23.28
C GLU A 124 -13.80 -0.65 21.76
N LEU A 125 -13.83 0.54 21.14
CA LEU A 125 -13.97 0.70 19.69
C LEU A 125 -12.78 0.06 18.96
N LYS A 126 -11.56 0.24 19.48
CA LYS A 126 -10.35 -0.39 18.94
C LYS A 126 -10.41 -1.91 19.03
N ARG A 127 -10.90 -2.44 20.16
CA ARG A 127 -11.12 -3.88 20.34
C ARG A 127 -12.12 -4.41 19.31
N LYS A 128 -13.27 -3.76 19.13
CA LYS A 128 -14.28 -4.14 18.11
C LYS A 128 -13.70 -4.21 16.70
N ALA A 129 -12.81 -3.28 16.34
CA ALA A 129 -12.14 -3.28 15.04
C ALA A 129 -11.09 -4.39 14.88
N THR A 130 -10.43 -4.79 15.98
CA THR A 130 -9.37 -5.82 15.99
C THR A 130 -9.94 -7.25 16.10
N ASP A 131 -11.05 -7.43 16.83
CA ASP A 131 -11.74 -8.72 16.99
C ASP A 131 -12.33 -9.23 15.66
N ALA A 132 -12.46 -8.37 14.65
CA ALA A 132 -12.87 -8.75 13.32
C ALA A 132 -11.84 -9.65 12.59
N GLY A 133 -10.62 -9.79 13.11
CA GLY A 133 -9.61 -10.76 12.64
C GLY A 133 -9.20 -10.57 11.18
N ASN A 134 -9.24 -9.34 10.68
CA ASN A 134 -8.96 -9.03 9.28
C ASN A 134 -7.48 -8.71 9.07
N GLU A 135 -6.82 -9.48 8.19
CA GLU A 135 -5.38 -9.38 7.93
C GLU A 135 -4.93 -7.99 7.46
N TYR A 136 -5.77 -7.28 6.70
CA TYR A 136 -5.47 -5.92 6.24
C TYR A 136 -5.43 -4.93 7.41
N VAL A 137 -6.38 -5.03 8.35
CA VAL A 137 -6.42 -4.17 9.56
C VAL A 137 -5.19 -4.45 10.44
N ASP A 138 -4.83 -5.72 10.63
CA ASP A 138 -3.64 -6.09 11.39
C ASP A 138 -2.35 -5.60 10.71
N GLY A 139 -2.31 -5.61 9.38
CA GLY A 139 -1.20 -5.06 8.59
C GLY A 139 -0.96 -3.58 8.89
N ILE A 140 -2.03 -2.77 8.87
CA ILE A 140 -1.95 -1.34 9.21
C ILE A 140 -1.43 -1.14 10.64
N LEU A 141 -1.97 -1.91 11.60
CA LEU A 141 -1.56 -1.81 13.01
C LEU A 141 -0.08 -2.18 13.22
N ARG A 142 0.44 -3.16 12.47
CA ARG A 142 1.87 -3.50 12.48
C ARG A 142 2.73 -2.38 11.90
N GLY A 143 2.31 -1.80 10.77
CA GLY A 143 3.02 -0.69 10.12
C GLY A 143 3.14 0.55 11.02
N LEU A 144 2.08 0.88 11.76
CA LEU A 144 2.08 1.99 12.72
C LEU A 144 3.03 1.74 13.91
N LYS A 145 3.13 0.50 14.39
CA LYS A 145 4.07 0.15 15.47
C LYS A 145 5.54 0.19 15.04
N ALA A 146 5.81 -0.01 13.75
CA ALA A 146 7.17 0.02 13.20
C ALA A 146 7.65 1.45 12.87
N SER A 147 6.75 2.43 12.82
CA SER A 147 7.07 3.85 12.55
C SER A 147 7.22 4.71 13.82
N ASN A 148 6.95 4.16 15.01
CA ASN A 148 7.17 4.79 16.31
C ASN A 148 8.40 4.18 17.00
#